data_AF-A0A8J5R3V2-F1
#
_entry.id   AF-A0A8J5R3V2-F1
#
_cell.length_a   1.000
_cell.length_b   1.000
_cell.length_c   1.000
_cell.angle_alpha   90.00
_cell.angle_beta   90.00
_cell.angle_gamma   90.00
#
_symmetry.space_group_name_H-M   'P 1'
#
loop_
_entity.id
_entity.type
_entity.pdbx_description
1 polymer ?
#
loop_
_entity_poly.entity_id
_entity_poly.type
_entity_poly.pdbx_seq_one_letter_code
_entity_poly.pdbx_strand_id
1 'polypeptide(L)'
;MIQVVLIFPGKNAISIDELLSKRLNKENESDDTTEDDYYPITRAIFIDSTWQQTKSIYKDPRLRELPCVVFSSRISQFWRHQKKSPRWYLATIEAVHTFLVELHTKTCGTIENYNSKQVNTDDEKYSGQYDNLLYIFKYMYHKIHTIYDHDQLRAYKRPLI
;
A
#
# COMPACT_ATOMS: atom_id res chain seq x y z
N MET A 1 -13.24 16.95 6.06
CA MET A 1 -14.07 16.30 5.00
C MET A 1 -13.71 14.81 4.86
N ILE A 2 -14.66 13.85 4.85
CA ILE A 2 -14.32 12.40 4.73
C ILE A 2 -13.89 12.05 3.29
N GLN A 3 -12.58 12.00 3.03
CA GLN A 3 -12.06 11.50 1.76
C GLN A 3 -11.98 9.96 1.78
N VAL A 4 -12.84 9.31 1.00
CA VAL A 4 -12.82 7.86 0.73
C VAL A 4 -12.03 7.60 -0.55
N VAL A 5 -11.12 6.62 -0.52
CA VAL A 5 -10.32 6.20 -1.68
C VAL A 5 -10.37 4.69 -1.87
N LEU A 6 -10.27 4.25 -3.11
CA LEU A 6 -10.08 2.85 -3.47
C LEU A 6 -8.61 2.61 -3.81
N ILE A 7 -7.97 1.66 -3.14
CA ILE A 7 -6.59 1.28 -3.44
C ILE A 7 -6.60 0.28 -4.60
N PHE A 8 -6.47 0.79 -5.83
CA PHE A 8 -6.60 -0.01 -7.05
C PHE A 8 -5.94 0.67 -8.26
N PRO A 9 -5.29 -0.07 -9.17
CA PRO A 9 -4.71 0.47 -10.41
C PRO A 9 -5.79 0.71 -11.48
N GLY A 10 -6.74 1.61 -11.18
CA GLY A 10 -7.75 2.08 -12.11
C GLY A 10 -7.17 2.98 -13.22
N LYS A 11 -7.94 3.22 -14.28
CA LYS A 11 -7.52 4.02 -15.45
C LYS A 11 -7.01 5.43 -15.09
N ASN A 12 -7.61 6.03 -14.07
CA ASN A 12 -7.31 7.39 -13.61
C ASN A 12 -6.74 7.38 -12.19
N ALA A 13 -6.09 6.28 -11.78
CA ALA A 13 -5.48 6.19 -10.47
C ALA A 13 -4.36 7.22 -10.33
N ILE A 14 -4.29 7.88 -9.18
CA ILE A 14 -3.27 8.86 -8.84
C ILE A 14 -2.37 8.34 -7.72
N SER A 15 -1.16 8.90 -7.59
CA SER A 15 -0.28 8.56 -6.47
C SER A 15 -0.76 9.19 -5.17
N ILE A 16 -0.24 8.70 -4.04
CA ILE A 16 -0.45 9.34 -2.73
C ILE A 16 0.09 10.78 -2.77
N ASP A 17 1.29 11.00 -3.32
CA ASP A 17 1.86 12.36 -3.46
C ASP A 17 0.94 13.32 -4.21
N GLU A 18 0.40 12.88 -5.35
CA GLU A 18 -0.49 13.72 -6.17
C GLU A 18 -1.80 14.04 -5.43
N LEU A 19 -2.33 13.07 -4.69
CA LEU A 19 -3.51 13.27 -3.85
C LEU A 19 -3.24 14.32 -2.75
N LEU A 20 -2.08 14.26 -2.10
CA LEU A 20 -1.67 15.22 -1.08
C LEU A 20 -1.50 16.62 -1.67
N SER A 21 -0.82 16.76 -2.82
CA SER A 21 -0.61 18.05 -3.48
C SER A 21 -1.91 18.71 -3.94
N LYS A 22 -2.86 17.92 -4.48
CA LYS A 22 -4.18 18.42 -4.88
C LYS A 22 -4.98 19.00 -3.72
N ARG A 23 -4.74 18.52 -2.50
CA ARG A 23 -5.42 19.01 -1.30
C ARG A 23 -4.80 20.31 -0.79
N LEU A 24 -3.47 20.38 -0.71
CA LEU A 24 -2.75 21.60 -0.34
C LEU A 24 -3.16 22.79 -1.22
N ASN A 25 -3.33 22.56 -2.53
CA ASN A 25 -3.78 23.60 -3.44
C ASN A 25 -5.23 24.07 -3.19
N LYS A 26 -6.11 23.22 -2.65
CA LYS A 26 -7.49 23.60 -2.28
C LYS A 26 -7.57 24.35 -0.96
N GLU A 27 -6.74 23.98 0.02
CA GLU A 27 -6.69 24.66 1.32
C GLU A 27 -6.18 26.10 1.18
N ASN A 28 -5.23 26.36 0.29
CA ASN A 28 -4.78 27.72 -0.03
C ASN A 28 -5.86 28.62 -0.68
N GLU A 29 -6.98 28.05 -1.14
CA GLU A 29 -8.12 28.79 -1.71
C GLU A 29 -9.28 28.98 -0.71
N SER A 30 -9.22 28.37 0.48
CA SER A 30 -10.30 28.42 1.48
C SER A 30 -9.77 28.60 2.92
N ASP A 31 -9.91 29.82 3.45
CA ASP A 31 -9.31 30.31 4.71
C ASP A 31 -10.05 29.85 6.00
N ASP A 32 -10.68 28.66 5.98
CA ASP A 32 -11.47 28.17 7.11
C ASP A 32 -11.19 26.67 7.34
N THR A 33 -10.06 26.38 8.00
CA THR A 33 -9.70 25.00 8.38
C THR A 33 -9.72 24.84 9.90
N THR A 34 -10.71 24.08 10.39
CA THR A 34 -10.77 23.58 11.77
C THR A 34 -9.78 22.43 11.97
N GLU A 35 -9.21 22.29 13.17
CA GLU A 35 -8.17 21.30 13.56
C GLU A 35 -8.50 19.81 13.22
N ASP A 36 -9.77 19.48 12.97
CA ASP A 36 -10.26 18.12 12.70
C ASP A 36 -9.95 17.58 11.28
N ASP A 37 -9.37 18.39 10.38
CA ASP A 37 -9.07 17.99 8.99
C ASP A 37 -7.64 17.47 8.77
N TYR A 38 -6.94 17.06 9.82
CA TYR A 38 -5.51 16.67 9.80
C TYR A 38 -5.15 15.55 8.80
N TYR A 39 -6.08 14.66 8.44
CA TYR A 39 -5.78 13.53 7.55
C TYR A 39 -6.44 13.62 6.16
N PRO A 40 -5.63 13.56 5.07
CA PRO A 40 -6.08 13.66 3.68
C PRO A 40 -6.96 12.51 3.23
N ILE A 41 -6.88 11.37 3.92
CA ILE A 41 -7.63 10.15 3.65
C ILE A 41 -8.21 9.68 4.98
N THR A 42 -9.53 9.53 5.02
CA THR A 42 -10.23 9.03 6.22
C THR A 42 -10.65 7.57 6.07
N ARG A 43 -10.74 7.08 4.83
CA ARG A 43 -11.10 5.69 4.54
C ARG A 43 -10.40 5.20 3.28
N ALA A 44 -9.63 4.13 3.42
CA ALA A 44 -9.09 3.37 2.31
C ALA A 44 -9.88 2.05 2.14
N ILE A 45 -10.30 1.77 0.91
CA ILE A 45 -11.03 0.55 0.54
C ILE A 45 -10.09 -0.36 -0.24
N PHE A 46 -10.13 -1.65 0.08
CA PHE A 46 -9.36 -2.70 -0.59
C PHE A 46 -10.32 -3.79 -1.07
N ILE A 47 -10.02 -4.42 -2.21
CA ILE A 47 -10.77 -5.56 -2.73
C ILE A 47 -10.01 -6.84 -2.37
N ASP A 48 -10.51 -7.62 -1.41
CA ASP A 48 -9.92 -8.91 -1.07
C ASP A 48 -10.45 -10.02 -1.97
N SER A 49 -9.66 -10.39 -2.99
CA SER A 49 -10.00 -11.48 -3.91
C SER A 49 -8.76 -11.92 -4.69
N THR A 50 -8.92 -12.93 -5.56
CA THR A 50 -7.86 -13.22 -6.55
C THR A 50 -7.72 -12.10 -7.58
N TRP A 51 -6.53 -11.94 -8.17
CA TRP A 51 -6.26 -10.93 -9.20
C TRP A 51 -7.13 -11.05 -10.47
N GLN A 52 -7.72 -12.21 -10.73
CA GLN A 52 -8.69 -12.37 -11.81
C GLN A 52 -10.08 -11.86 -11.40
N GLN A 53 -10.52 -12.22 -10.19
CA GLN A 53 -11.82 -11.80 -9.64
C GLN A 53 -11.86 -10.30 -9.34
N THR A 54 -10.77 -9.71 -8.85
CA THR A 54 -10.74 -8.29 -8.49
C THR A 54 -11.09 -7.37 -9.66
N LYS A 55 -10.74 -7.75 -10.89
CA LYS A 55 -11.09 -6.99 -12.09
C LYS A 55 -12.58 -6.99 -12.38
N SER A 56 -13.27 -8.09 -12.05
CA SER A 56 -14.72 -8.19 -12.18
C SER A 56 -15.43 -7.44 -11.05
N ILE A 57 -14.93 -7.54 -9.82
CA ILE A 57 -15.46 -6.80 -8.67
C ILE A 57 -15.34 -5.30 -8.90
N TYR A 58 -14.18 -4.82 -9.38
CA TYR A 58 -13.95 -3.41 -9.71
C TYR A 58 -14.93 -2.86 -10.77
N LYS A 59 -15.62 -3.69 -11.56
CA LYS A 59 -16.61 -3.20 -12.53
C LYS A 59 -17.89 -2.68 -11.86
N ASP A 60 -18.13 -2.99 -10.58
CA ASP A 60 -19.25 -2.46 -9.83
C ASP A 60 -19.22 -0.92 -9.84
N PRO A 61 -20.30 -0.23 -10.25
CA PRO A 61 -20.35 1.22 -10.32
C PRO A 61 -19.94 1.91 -9.01
N ARG A 62 -20.32 1.33 -7.86
CA ARG A 62 -20.02 1.88 -6.53
C ARG A 62 -18.52 1.91 -6.25
N LEU A 63 -17.74 1.03 -6.87
CA LEU A 63 -16.28 1.01 -6.77
C LEU A 63 -15.62 1.85 -7.86
N ARG A 64 -16.16 1.84 -9.09
CA ARG A 64 -15.61 2.63 -10.21
C ARG A 64 -15.69 4.13 -10.00
N GLU A 65 -16.70 4.58 -9.26
CA GLU A 65 -16.92 5.99 -8.95
C GLU A 65 -15.97 6.50 -7.85
N LEU A 66 -15.30 5.59 -7.12
CA LEU A 66 -14.35 5.98 -6.09
C LEU A 66 -13.03 6.47 -6.70
N PRO A 67 -12.42 7.54 -6.15
CA PRO A 67 -11.07 7.93 -6.49
C PRO A 67 -10.09 6.78 -6.26
N CYS A 68 -9.37 6.41 -7.30
CA CYS A 68 -8.38 5.35 -7.23
C CYS A 68 -7.01 5.93 -6.81
N VAL A 69 -6.39 5.30 -5.81
CA VAL A 69 -5.02 5.58 -5.40
C VAL A 69 -4.16 4.37 -5.71
N VAL A 70 -2.97 4.62 -6.23
CA VAL A 70 -1.95 3.60 -6.49
C VAL A 70 -0.65 4.01 -5.82
N PHE A 71 0.00 3.06 -5.15
CA PHE A 71 1.31 3.27 -4.54
C PHE A 71 2.44 2.88 -5.49
N SER A 72 3.67 3.21 -5.10
CA SER A 72 4.90 2.82 -5.81
C SER A 72 4.99 1.32 -6.06
N SER A 73 5.46 0.91 -7.26
CA SER A 73 5.56 -0.51 -7.62
C SER A 73 6.54 -1.25 -6.69
N ARG A 74 6.11 -2.38 -6.12
CA ARG A 74 6.91 -3.23 -5.22
C ARG A 74 6.70 -4.70 -5.54
N ILE A 75 7.73 -5.51 -5.29
CA ILE A 75 7.69 -6.95 -5.53
C ILE A 75 7.04 -7.66 -4.33
N SER A 76 6.00 -8.44 -4.59
CA SER A 76 5.37 -9.29 -3.58
C SER A 76 6.28 -10.44 -3.18
N GLN A 77 6.38 -10.70 -1.87
CA GLN A 77 7.15 -11.80 -1.28
C GLN A 77 6.28 -12.97 -0.83
N PHE A 78 4.99 -12.75 -0.59
CA PHE A 78 4.13 -13.74 0.05
C PHE A 78 3.23 -14.52 -0.92
N TRP A 79 3.36 -14.30 -2.23
CA TRP A 79 2.39 -14.86 -3.17
C TRP A 79 2.75 -16.25 -3.72
N ARG A 80 1.73 -17.11 -3.81
CA ARG A 80 1.77 -18.37 -4.56
C ARG A 80 1.87 -18.05 -6.05
N HIS A 81 2.48 -18.93 -6.81
CA HIS A 81 2.54 -18.80 -8.25
C HIS A 81 1.12 -18.71 -8.85
N GLN A 82 0.82 -17.61 -9.54
CA GLN A 82 -0.38 -17.44 -10.34
C GLN A 82 0.01 -17.32 -11.82
N LYS A 83 -0.65 -18.09 -12.69
CA LYS A 83 -0.39 -18.03 -14.13
C LYS A 83 -0.74 -16.63 -14.64
N LYS A 84 0.17 -16.03 -15.43
CA LYS A 84 -0.03 -14.71 -16.08
C LYS A 84 -0.24 -13.55 -15.10
N SER A 85 0.17 -13.68 -13.85
CA SER A 85 0.25 -12.54 -12.91
C SER A 85 1.70 -12.04 -12.82
N PRO A 86 1.93 -10.73 -12.91
CA PRO A 86 3.24 -10.15 -12.61
C PRO A 86 3.67 -10.36 -11.15
N ARG A 87 4.97 -10.16 -10.86
CA ARG A 87 5.51 -10.30 -9.50
C ARG A 87 5.16 -9.13 -8.57
N TRP A 88 4.79 -7.97 -9.12
CA TRP A 88 4.36 -6.78 -8.35
C TRP A 88 2.89 -6.78 -7.96
N TYR A 89 2.19 -7.89 -8.17
CA TYR A 89 0.84 -8.09 -7.72
C TYR A 89 0.86 -8.50 -6.25
N LEU A 90 0.62 -7.53 -5.37
CA LEU A 90 0.63 -7.68 -3.91
C LEU A 90 -0.53 -8.54 -3.39
N ALA A 91 -0.32 -9.21 -2.27
CA ALA A 91 -1.40 -9.73 -1.44
C ALA A 91 -2.14 -8.58 -0.74
N THR A 92 -3.38 -8.82 -0.29
CA THR A 92 -4.19 -7.80 0.39
C THR A 92 -3.46 -7.18 1.58
N ILE A 93 -2.78 -7.99 2.41
CA ILE A 93 -2.01 -7.49 3.55
C ILE A 93 -0.78 -6.67 3.14
N GLU A 94 -0.11 -7.04 2.03
CA GLU A 94 1.03 -6.28 1.50
C GLU A 94 0.56 -4.92 0.98
N ALA A 95 -0.63 -4.87 0.35
CA ALA A 95 -1.23 -3.62 -0.10
C ALA A 95 -1.63 -2.72 1.08
N VAL A 96 -2.21 -3.28 2.14
CA VAL A 96 -2.54 -2.53 3.37
C VAL A 96 -1.27 -1.98 4.03
N HIS A 97 -0.24 -2.82 4.23
CA HIS A 97 1.04 -2.39 4.79
C HIS A 97 1.67 -1.30 3.93
N THR A 98 1.76 -1.52 2.61
CA THR A 98 2.35 -0.54 1.69
C THR A 98 1.61 0.79 1.72
N PHE A 99 0.27 0.77 1.75
CA PHE A 99 -0.53 1.98 1.85
C PHE A 99 -0.23 2.78 3.13
N LEU A 100 -0.21 2.12 4.29
CA LEU A 100 0.06 2.78 5.57
C LEU A 100 1.48 3.36 5.63
N VAL A 101 2.48 2.59 5.20
CA VAL A 101 3.88 3.04 5.16
C VAL A 101 4.05 4.21 4.21
N GLU A 102 3.51 4.13 3.00
CA GLU A 102 3.65 5.20 2.01
C GLU A 102 2.91 6.45 2.48
N LEU A 103 1.67 6.33 2.96
CA LEU A 103 0.93 7.47 3.51
C LEU A 103 1.71 8.16 4.64
N HIS A 104 2.14 7.43 5.65
CA HIS A 104 2.88 7.98 6.81
C HIS A 104 4.21 8.59 6.38
N THR A 105 4.95 7.92 5.50
CA THR A 105 6.22 8.44 4.96
C THR A 105 6.02 9.73 4.19
N LYS A 106 4.92 9.86 3.43
CA LYS A 106 4.65 11.07 2.64
C LYS A 106 4.09 12.22 3.47
N THR A 107 3.41 11.95 4.58
CA THR A 107 2.86 12.99 5.46
C THR A 107 3.86 13.44 6.51
N CYS A 108 4.62 12.53 7.12
CA CYS A 108 5.46 12.81 8.28
C CYS A 108 6.95 12.53 8.05
N GLY A 109 7.32 11.94 6.90
CA GLY A 109 8.69 11.52 6.62
C GLY A 109 9.04 10.12 7.17
N THR A 110 10.28 9.70 6.93
CA THR A 110 10.87 8.47 7.47
C THR A 110 12.13 8.82 8.26
N ILE A 111 12.42 8.09 9.33
CA ILE A 111 13.69 8.28 10.04
C ILE A 111 14.86 7.96 9.12
N GLU A 112 15.92 8.76 9.20
CA GLU A 112 17.20 8.37 8.61
C GLU A 112 17.62 7.03 9.21
N ASN A 113 18.22 6.16 8.40
CA ASN A 113 18.75 4.89 8.88
C ASN A 113 17.70 3.90 9.40
N TYR A 114 16.44 3.90 8.94
CA TYR A 114 15.45 2.88 9.34
C TYR A 114 15.96 1.42 9.31
N ASN A 115 16.83 1.08 8.36
CA ASN A 115 17.44 -0.25 8.24
C ASN A 115 18.61 -0.48 9.22
N SER A 116 19.20 0.58 9.75
CA SER A 116 20.25 0.57 10.78
C SER A 116 19.55 0.69 12.13
N LYS A 117 19.69 -0.29 13.02
CA LYS A 117 18.93 -0.43 14.28
C LYS A 117 19.07 0.71 15.33
N GLN A 118 19.52 1.89 14.96
CA GLN A 118 19.53 3.08 15.81
C GLN A 118 18.21 3.83 15.64
N VAL A 119 17.32 3.66 16.62
CA VAL A 119 16.06 4.38 16.69
C VAL A 119 16.32 5.74 17.32
N ASN A 120 16.25 6.80 16.53
CA ASN A 120 15.97 8.13 17.07
C ASN A 120 14.45 8.21 17.27
N THR A 121 14.03 8.55 18.49
CA THR A 121 12.63 8.60 18.95
C THR A 121 11.92 9.87 18.47
N ASP A 122 11.92 10.09 17.16
CA ASP A 122 11.06 11.10 16.54
C ASP A 122 9.72 10.38 16.26
N ASP A 123 8.80 10.42 17.24
CA ASP A 123 7.56 9.63 17.24
C ASP A 123 6.63 9.92 16.04
N GLU A 124 6.86 11.04 15.36
CA GLU A 124 6.09 11.45 14.18
C GLU A 124 6.55 10.77 12.89
N LYS A 125 7.83 10.43 12.73
CA LYS A 125 8.36 9.85 11.49
C LYS A 125 8.10 8.34 11.40
N TYR A 126 7.98 7.83 10.18
CA TYR A 126 7.91 6.39 10.00
C TYR A 126 9.20 5.70 10.50
N SER A 127 9.03 4.76 11.44
CA SER A 127 10.05 3.98 12.13
C SER A 127 9.60 2.52 12.37
N GLY A 128 8.68 2.03 11.53
CA GLY A 128 8.24 0.62 11.56
C GLY A 128 6.92 0.37 12.29
N GLN A 129 6.14 1.42 12.57
CA GLN A 129 4.85 1.36 13.27
C GLN A 129 3.90 0.30 12.69
N TYR A 130 3.98 0.03 11.38
CA TYR A 130 3.10 -0.91 10.68
C TYR A 130 3.74 -2.26 10.38
N ASP A 131 5.04 -2.47 10.63
CA ASP A 131 5.75 -3.68 10.19
C ASP A 131 5.23 -4.96 10.86
N ASN A 132 4.69 -4.84 12.07
CA ASN A 132 4.09 -5.96 12.77
C ASN A 132 2.82 -6.51 12.07
N LEU A 133 2.19 -5.76 11.16
CA LEU A 133 1.11 -6.30 10.31
C LEU A 133 1.57 -7.51 9.48
N LEU A 134 2.87 -7.55 9.14
CA LEU A 134 3.46 -8.62 8.36
C LEU A 134 4.06 -9.73 9.25
N TYR A 135 3.92 -9.68 10.58
CA TYR A 135 4.58 -10.62 11.50
C TYR A 135 4.31 -12.08 11.14
N ILE A 136 3.03 -12.46 11.01
CA ILE A 136 2.62 -13.83 10.69
C ILE A 136 3.12 -14.23 9.29
N PHE A 137 3.04 -13.32 8.33
CA PHE A 137 3.47 -13.55 6.96
C PHE A 137 4.98 -13.76 6.88
N LYS A 138 5.76 -12.92 7.57
CA LYS A 138 7.21 -13.05 7.71
C LYS A 138 7.57 -14.39 8.34
N TYR A 139 6.90 -14.79 9.42
CA TYR A 139 7.13 -16.10 10.04
C TYR A 139 6.87 -17.25 9.04
N MET A 140 5.73 -17.22 8.35
CA MET A 140 5.37 -18.26 7.37
C MET A 140 6.34 -18.29 6.19
N TYR A 141 6.78 -17.13 5.69
CA TYR A 141 7.81 -17.02 4.67
C TYR A 141 9.07 -17.75 5.12
N HIS A 142 9.62 -17.43 6.29
CA HIS A 142 10.82 -18.11 6.76
C HIS A 142 10.59 -19.60 6.91
N LYS A 143 9.46 -20.02 7.49
CA LYS A 143 9.14 -21.43 7.67
C LYS A 143 9.10 -22.21 6.34
N ILE A 144 8.48 -21.65 5.31
CA ILE A 144 8.43 -22.27 3.97
C ILE A 144 9.85 -22.45 3.41
N HIS A 145 10.73 -21.46 3.56
CA HIS A 145 12.11 -21.53 3.07
C HIS A 145 13.04 -22.42 3.91
N THR A 146 12.62 -22.86 5.10
CA THR A 146 13.31 -23.97 5.79
C THR A 146 13.01 -25.33 5.17
N ILE A 147 11.91 -25.46 4.43
CA ILE A 147 11.42 -26.73 3.86
C ILE A 147 11.77 -26.80 2.36
N TYR A 148 11.72 -25.67 1.67
CA TYR A 148 11.91 -25.58 0.22
C TYR A 148 13.03 -24.61 -0.13
N ASP A 149 13.84 -24.97 -1.12
CA ASP A 149 14.80 -24.06 -1.74
C ASP A 149 14.05 -22.91 -2.44
N HIS A 150 14.36 -21.68 -2.02
CA HIS A 150 13.80 -20.45 -2.56
C HIS A 150 13.89 -20.42 -4.09
N ASP A 151 15.04 -20.74 -4.66
CA ASP A 151 15.29 -20.57 -6.09
C ASP A 151 14.58 -21.63 -6.94
N GLN A 152 14.05 -22.68 -6.31
CA GLN A 152 13.22 -23.68 -6.98
C GLN A 152 11.74 -23.32 -6.99
N LEU A 153 11.29 -22.43 -6.09
CA LEU A 153 9.88 -22.09 -5.95
C LEU A 153 9.37 -21.27 -7.13
N ARG A 154 8.32 -21.79 -7.79
CA ARG A 154 7.63 -21.12 -8.92
C ARG A 154 7.07 -19.74 -8.58
N ALA A 155 6.84 -19.46 -7.30
CA ALA A 155 6.38 -18.18 -6.80
C ALA A 155 7.33 -17.03 -7.20
N TYR A 156 8.63 -17.30 -7.22
CA TYR A 156 9.69 -16.30 -7.45
C TYR A 156 10.23 -16.29 -8.88
N LYS A 157 9.84 -17.26 -9.71
CA LYS A 157 10.20 -17.34 -11.14
C LYS A 157 9.24 -16.55 -12.05
N ARG A 158 8.38 -15.69 -11.49
CA ARG A 158 7.43 -14.88 -12.27
C ARG A 158 8.18 -13.73 -12.97
N PRO A 159 7.81 -13.39 -14.23
CA PRO A 159 8.45 -12.30 -14.96
C PRO A 159 8.27 -10.96 -14.22
N LEU A 160 9.30 -10.12 -14.37
CA LEU A 160 9.32 -8.72 -13.91
C LEU A 160 8.91 -7.75 -15.03
N ILE A 161 8.26 -8.25 -16.09
CA ILE A 161 7.86 -7.51 -17.30
C ILE A 161 6.40 -7.82 -17.61
#